data_AF-A0A0C2CVP7-F1
#
_entry.id   AF-A0A0C2CVP7-F1
#
_cell.length_a   1.000
_cell.length_b   1.000
_cell.length_c   1.000
_cell.angle_alpha   90.00
_cell.angle_beta   90.00
_cell.angle_gamma   90.00
#
_symmetry.space_group_name_H-M   'P 1'
#
loop_
_entity.id
_entity.type
_entity.pdbx_description
1 polymer ?
#
loop_
_entity_poly.entity_id
_entity_poly.type
_entity_poly.pdbx_seq_one_letter_code
_entity_poly.pdbx_strand_id
1 'polypeptide(L)' 'MSCGKTKCCGPGYASPKEAMKGPREKVLFVTCAHASPSGNDMLAAIDVDPDSKTFCQVRIVNYQRDISSS' A
#
# COMPACT_ATOMS: atom_id res chain seq x y z
N MET A 1 16.01 -27.76 -28.20
CA MET A 1 16.27 -26.36 -27.80
C MET A 1 15.99 -26.28 -26.31
N SER A 2 17.04 -26.15 -25.50
CA SER A 2 16.95 -26.09 -24.04
C SER A 2 16.55 -24.68 -23.64
N CYS A 3 15.30 -24.50 -23.20
CA CYS A 3 14.94 -23.36 -22.38
C CYS A 3 15.73 -23.51 -21.08
N GLY A 4 16.82 -22.74 -20.94
CA GLY A 4 17.59 -22.68 -19.70
C GLY A 4 16.63 -22.44 -18.54
N LYS A 5 16.90 -23.05 -17.38
CA LYS A 5 16.07 -23.00 -16.16
C LYS A 5 15.97 -21.57 -15.59
N THR A 6 15.41 -20.63 -16.33
CA THR A 6 14.93 -19.36 -15.82
C THR A 6 13.58 -19.65 -15.19
N LYS A 7 13.58 -19.93 -13.88
CA LYS A 7 12.40 -19.83 -13.04
C LYS A 7 11.56 -18.66 -13.55
N CYS A 8 10.36 -18.94 -14.07
CA CYS A 8 9.38 -17.96 -14.55
C CYS A 8 8.83 -17.14 -13.37
N CYS A 9 9.71 -16.53 -12.60
CA CYS A 9 9.44 -16.01 -11.27
C CYS A 9 10.01 -14.60 -11.22
N GLY A 10 9.14 -13.61 -11.48
CA GLY A 10 9.41 -12.26 -11.05
C GLY A 10 9.61 -12.19 -9.52
N PRO A 11 10.05 -11.04 -8.98
CA PRO A 11 10.22 -10.85 -7.54
C PRO A 11 8.87 -10.92 -6.84
N GLY A 12 8.47 -12.12 -6.45
CA GLY A 12 7.15 -12.40 -5.89
C GLY A 12 7.03 -13.86 -5.48
N TYR A 13 5.92 -14.19 -4.81
CA TYR A 13 5.66 -15.56 -4.39
C TYR A 13 5.44 -16.48 -5.59
N ALA A 14 6.02 -17.68 -5.54
CA ALA A 14 5.92 -18.65 -6.62
C ALA A 14 4.49 -19.16 -6.87
N SER A 15 3.59 -19.00 -5.88
CA SER A 15 2.17 -19.31 -6.01
C SER A 15 1.35 -18.54 -4.96
N PRO A 16 0.02 -18.40 -5.13
CA PRO A 16 -0.85 -17.82 -4.10
C PRO A 16 -0.75 -18.52 -2.73
N LYS A 17 -0.57 -19.84 -2.72
CA LYS A 17 -0.41 -20.63 -1.48
C LYS A 17 0.85 -20.24 -0.71
N GLU A 18 1.93 -19.91 -1.43
CA GLU A 18 3.15 -19.41 -0.79
C GLU A 18 3.00 -17.95 -0.34
N ALA A 19 2.20 -17.13 -1.04
CA ALA A 19 1.90 -15.76 -0.61
C ALA A 19 1.15 -15.71 0.72
N MET A 20 0.20 -16.63 0.94
CA MET A 20 -0.56 -16.70 2.20
C MET A 20 0.30 -17.06 3.43
N LYS A 21 1.49 -17.64 3.22
CA LYS A 21 2.47 -17.94 4.28
C LYS A 21 3.44 -16.77 4.51
N GLY A 22 3.33 -15.70 3.72
CA GLY A 22 4.16 -14.52 3.85
C GLY A 22 3.97 -13.80 5.19
N PRO A 23 4.89 -12.88 5.52
CA PRO A 23 4.73 -12.02 6.70
C PRO A 23 3.45 -11.19 6.57
N ARG A 24 2.79 -10.93 7.70
CA ARG A 24 1.65 -10.01 7.75
C ARG A 24 2.11 -8.59 7.41
N GLU A 25 1.25 -7.86 6.73
CA GLU A 25 1.45 -6.46 6.44
C GLU A 25 1.44 -5.64 7.73
N LYS A 26 2.32 -4.64 7.79
CA LYS A 26 2.43 -3.70 8.92
C LYS A 26 1.79 -2.35 8.64
N VAL A 27 1.55 -2.05 7.36
CA VAL A 27 0.97 -0.80 6.89
C VAL A 27 -0.03 -1.10 5.79
N LEU A 28 -1.21 -0.48 5.86
CA LEU A 28 -2.21 -0.49 4.79
C LEU A 28 -2.24 0.87 4.09
N PHE A 29 -2.33 0.87 2.76
CA PHE A 29 -2.64 2.07 1.99
C PHE A 29 -4.12 2.07 1.66
N VAL A 30 -4.82 3.15 2.03
CA VAL A 30 -6.27 3.28 1.86
C VAL A 30 -6.58 4.56 1.12
N THR A 31 -7.36 4.46 0.05
CA THR A 31 -7.90 5.62 -0.65
C THR A 31 -9.06 6.21 0.15
N CYS A 32 -8.99 7.50 0.43
CA CYS A 32 -9.96 8.26 1.19
C CYS A 32 -10.65 9.23 0.23
N ALA A 33 -11.84 8.84 -0.25
CA ALA A 33 -12.64 9.67 -1.14
C ALA A 33 -13.30 10.82 -0.38
N HIS A 34 -13.25 12.03 -0.94
CA HIS A 34 -13.90 13.18 -0.35
C HIS A 34 -15.39 13.23 -0.69
N ALA A 35 -16.24 13.54 0.30
CA ALA A 35 -17.69 13.55 0.10
C ALA A 35 -18.19 14.78 -0.66
N SER A 36 -17.47 15.91 -0.58
CA SER A 36 -17.81 17.10 -1.37
C SER A 36 -17.16 17.03 -2.76
N PRO A 37 -17.86 17.52 -3.80
CA PRO A 37 -17.32 17.59 -5.16
C PRO A 37 -16.10 18.50 -5.33
N SER A 38 -15.85 19.39 -4.36
CA SER A 38 -14.77 20.37 -4.38
C SER A 38 -13.55 19.97 -3.53
N GLY A 39 -13.65 18.90 -2.76
CA GLY A 39 -12.52 18.43 -1.95
C GLY A 39 -11.69 17.38 -2.68
N ASN A 40 -10.44 17.25 -2.26
CA ASN A 40 -9.49 16.34 -2.87
C ASN A 40 -9.48 15.01 -2.13
N ASP A 41 -9.40 13.92 -2.90
CA ASP A 41 -9.17 12.59 -2.36
C ASP A 41 -7.77 12.48 -1.76
N MET A 42 -7.61 11.61 -0.77
CA MET A 42 -6.35 11.39 -0.08
C MET A 42 -5.95 9.92 -0.12
N LEU A 43 -4.63 9.66 -0.06
CA LEU A 43 -4.10 8.31 0.16
C LEU A 43 -3.52 8.25 1.58
N ALA A 44 -4.19 7.50 2.45
CA ALA A 44 -3.78 7.33 3.85
C ALA A 44 -2.92 6.08 4.00
N ALA A 45 -1.84 6.17 4.79
CA ALA A 45 -1.17 5.00 5.32
C ALA A 45 -1.63 4.75 6.75
N ILE A 46 -2.11 3.54 7.00
CA ILE A 46 -2.62 3.09 8.30
C ILE A 46 -1.62 2.10 8.88
N ASP A 47 -1.19 2.33 10.11
CA ASP A 47 -0.35 1.40 10.85
C ASP A 47 -1.21 0.26 11.42
N VAL A 48 -0.92 -0.97 11.00
CA VAL A 48 -1.62 -2.19 11.41
C VAL A 48 -0.70 -3.20 12.11
N ASP A 49 0.50 -2.77 12.52
CA ASP A 49 1.41 -3.60 13.32
C ASP A 49 0.98 -3.61 14.79
N PRO A 50 0.55 -4.76 15.36
CA PRO A 50 0.08 -4.85 16.75
C PRO A 50 1.14 -4.45 17.78
N ASP A 51 2.42 -4.57 17.43
CA ASP A 51 3.55 -4.22 18.30
C ASP A 51 3.93 -2.74 18.21
N SER A 52 3.28 -1.97 17.32
CA SER A 52 3.55 -0.55 17.13
C SER A 52 2.87 0.31 18.20
N LYS A 53 3.58 1.34 18.66
CA LYS A 53 3.03 2.38 19.56
C LYS A 53 1.90 3.20 18.93
N THR A 54 1.78 3.16 17.60
CA THR A 54 0.75 3.86 16.83
C THR A 54 -0.21 2.89 16.13
N PHE A 55 -0.36 1.67 16.66
CA PHE A 55 -1.29 0.68 16.13
C PHE A 55 -2.70 1.28 15.93
N CYS A 56 -3.31 0.99 14.78
CA CYS A 56 -4.61 1.49 14.33
C CYS A 56 -4.69 3.03 14.14
N GLN A 57 -3.55 3.71 13.97
CA GLN A 57 -3.52 5.14 13.67
C GLN A 57 -3.18 5.42 12.21
N VAL A 58 -3.72 6.52 11.68
CA VAL A 58 -3.37 7.06 10.36
C VAL A 58 -2.06 7.84 10.48
N ARG A 59 -1.06 7.51 9.66
CA ARG A 59 0.26 8.16 9.66
C ARG A 59 0.43 9.23 8.57
N ILE A 60 -0.33 9.19 7.48
CA ILE A 60 -0.25 10.20 6.40
C ILE A 60 -1.39 11.21 6.53
N VAL A 61 -1.05 12.51 6.59
CA VAL A 61 -2.00 13.64 6.59
C VAL A 61 -1.69 14.70 5.52
N ASN A 62 -0.77 14.48 4.57
CA ASN A 62 -0.44 15.52 3.58
C ASN A 62 -0.16 14.97 2.18
N TYR A 63 -1.09 15.20 1.25
CA TYR A 63 -0.74 15.58 -0.13
C TYR A 63 -1.89 16.38 -0.77
N GLN A 64 -1.82 17.69 -0.66
CA GLN A 64 -2.19 18.59 -1.75
C GLN A 64 -1.37 19.87 -1.52
N ARG A 65 -0.29 20.06 -2.29
CA ARG A 65 0.19 21.45 -2.47
C ARG A 65 -0.92 22.15 -3.22
N ASP A 66 -1.39 23.27 -2.68
CA ASP A 66 -2.08 24.28 -3.48
C ASP A 66 -1.20 24.61 -4.68
N ILE A 67 -1.53 24.06 -5.86
CA ILE A 67 -1.10 24.62 -7.14
C ILE A 67 -2.25 25.52 -7.57
N SER A 68 -2.36 26.67 -6.89
CA SER A 68 -2.98 27.86 -7.44
C SER A 68 -1.86 28.72 -8.01
N SER A 69 -1.64 28.64 -9.31
CA SER A 69 -1.04 29.73 -10.09
C SER A 69 -1.23 29.49 -11.59
N SER A 70 -2.37 29.92 -12.11
CA SER A 70 -2.52 30.59 -13.41
C SER A 70 -3.80 31.39 -13.38
#